data_AF-A0A1J5Q7Q1-F1
#
_entry.id   AF-A0A1J5Q7Q1-F1
#
_cell.length_a   1.000
_cell.length_b   1.000
_cell.length_c   1.000
_cell.angle_alpha   90.00
_cell.angle_beta   90.00
_cell.angle_gamma   90.00
#
_symmetry.space_group_name_H-M   'P 1'
#
loop_
_entity.id
_entity.type
_entity.pdbx_description
1 polymer ?
#
loop_
_entity_poly.entity_id
_entity_poly.type
_entity_poly.pdbx_seq_one_letter_code
_entity_poly.pdbx_strand_id
1 'polypeptide(L)'
;MSSYQGRRNTPRLTAPGLIILQSLVISVGLAAELLIRQKVAFFTGALLILVFAGGVLYARPKIAPLAAVVPPLATFVALILFLPTIGPSSFSLTHLALDLGASLANIAPYLLFGAIGAWAIALYRRS
;
A
#
# COMPACT_ATOMS: atom_id res chain seq x y z
N MET A 1 10.46 -39.67 -20.58
CA MET A 1 9.64 -38.74 -21.39
C MET A 1 9.51 -37.42 -20.64
N SER A 2 10.27 -36.42 -21.09
CA SER A 2 10.26 -35.05 -20.57
C SER A 2 9.05 -34.32 -21.15
N SER A 3 7.96 -34.25 -20.38
CA SER A 3 6.79 -33.47 -20.75
C SER A 3 7.07 -32.00 -20.49
N TYR A 4 7.40 -31.29 -21.59
CA TYR A 4 7.32 -29.85 -21.78
C TYR A 4 6.10 -29.26 -21.05
N GLN A 5 6.28 -28.84 -19.80
CA GLN A 5 5.35 -27.94 -19.16
C GLN A 5 5.51 -26.58 -19.83
N GLY A 6 4.56 -26.27 -20.71
CA GLY A 6 4.36 -24.92 -21.23
C GLY A 6 4.23 -23.96 -20.05
N ARG A 7 5.34 -23.28 -19.75
CA ARG A 7 5.43 -22.19 -18.78
C ARG A 7 4.44 -21.13 -19.27
N ARG A 8 3.23 -21.09 -18.71
CA ARG A 8 2.42 -19.87 -18.79
C ARG A 8 3.19 -18.81 -18.02
N ASN A 9 4.11 -18.14 -18.72
CA ASN A 9 4.82 -16.98 -18.23
C ASN A 9 3.86 -15.80 -18.21
N THR A 10 2.72 -15.91 -17.52
CA THR A 10 1.98 -14.70 -17.16
C THR A 10 2.94 -13.88 -16.30
N PRO A 11 3.34 -12.67 -16.75
CA PRO A 11 4.32 -11.89 -16.02
C PRO A 11 3.84 -11.65 -14.59
N ARG A 12 4.69 -11.97 -13.62
CA ARG A 12 4.43 -11.72 -12.19
C ARG A 12 5.43 -10.70 -11.69
N LEU A 13 4.98 -9.82 -10.80
CA LEU A 13 5.81 -8.73 -10.31
C LEU A 13 7.07 -9.27 -9.62
N THR A 14 8.19 -8.62 -9.89
CA THR A 14 9.44 -8.77 -9.13
C THR A 14 9.32 -8.00 -7.82
N ALA A 15 10.22 -8.22 -6.86
CA ALA A 15 10.20 -7.47 -5.61
C ALA A 15 10.32 -5.94 -5.83
N PRO A 16 11.26 -5.44 -6.67
CA PRO A 16 11.33 -4.00 -6.94
C PRO A 16 10.06 -3.47 -7.63
N GLY A 17 9.54 -4.20 -8.62
CA GLY A 17 8.32 -3.81 -9.32
C GLY A 17 7.11 -3.73 -8.39
N LEU A 18 6.99 -4.67 -7.45
CA LEU A 18 5.93 -4.68 -6.44
C LEU A 18 6.04 -3.46 -5.53
N ILE A 19 7.23 -3.18 -5.01
CA ILE A 19 7.48 -2.05 -4.11
C ILE A 19 7.12 -0.73 -4.79
N ILE A 20 7.65 -0.52 -6.00
CA ILE A 20 7.44 0.71 -6.76
C ILE A 20 5.96 0.89 -7.12
N LEU A 21 5.29 -0.17 -7.58
CA LEU A 21 3.89 -0.05 -7.99
C LEU A 21 2.98 0.28 -6.81
N GLN A 22 3.16 -0.41 -5.68
CA GLN A 22 2.35 -0.16 -4.49
C GLN A 22 2.62 1.23 -3.92
N SER A 23 3.88 1.63 -3.82
CA SER A 23 4.23 2.96 -3.29
C SER A 23 3.75 4.08 -4.19
N LEU A 24 3.82 3.92 -5.51
CA LEU A 24 3.35 4.91 -6.47
C LEU A 24 1.83 5.07 -6.39
N VAL A 25 1.07 3.97 -6.43
CA VAL A 25 -0.40 4.02 -6.38
C VAL A 25 -0.88 4.67 -5.08
N ILE A 26 -0.31 4.27 -3.93
CA ILE A 26 -0.64 4.87 -2.63
C ILE A 26 -0.30 6.35 -2.60
N SER A 27 0.91 6.72 -3.04
CA SER A 27 1.37 8.12 -3.03
C SER A 27 0.48 9.01 -3.88
N VAL A 28 0.13 8.57 -5.09
CA VAL A 28 -0.73 9.33 -6.00
C VAL A 28 -2.13 9.48 -5.43
N GLY A 29 -2.73 8.41 -4.90
CA GLY A 29 -4.08 8.46 -4.33
C GLY A 29 -4.16 9.32 -3.08
N LEU A 30 -3.17 9.21 -2.20
CA LEU A 30 -3.07 10.00 -0.99
C LEU A 30 -2.87 11.48 -1.30
N ALA A 31 -1.95 11.81 -2.22
CA ALA A 31 -1.72 13.17 -2.65
C ALA A 31 -2.96 13.78 -3.31
N ALA A 32 -3.65 13.02 -4.17
CA ALA A 32 -4.88 13.46 -4.80
C ALA A 32 -5.99 13.74 -3.76
N GLU A 33 -6.17 12.86 -2.77
CA GLU A 33 -7.19 13.06 -1.74
C GLU A 33 -6.86 14.27 -0.84
N LEU A 34 -5.58 14.49 -0.51
CA LEU A 34 -5.14 15.69 0.21
C LEU A 34 -5.38 16.96 -0.60
N LEU A 35 -5.05 16.99 -1.89
CA LEU A 35 -5.26 18.17 -2.74
C LEU A 35 -6.75 18.55 -2.86
N ILE A 36 -7.64 17.56 -2.93
CA ILE A 36 -9.08 17.80 -3.16
C ILE A 36 -9.82 18.05 -1.84
N ARG A 37 -9.52 17.27 -0.79
CA ARG A 37 -10.33 17.21 0.45
C ARG A 37 -9.59 17.69 1.68
N GLN A 38 -8.28 17.97 1.57
CA GLN A 38 -7.41 18.39 2.68
C GLN A 38 -7.37 17.39 3.86
N LYS A 39 -7.83 16.14 3.63
CA LYS A 39 -7.96 15.10 4.65
C LYS A 39 -7.78 13.72 4.01
N VAL A 40 -7.05 12.84 4.68
CA VAL A 40 -6.92 11.44 4.31
C VAL A 40 -8.09 10.65 4.91
N ALA A 41 -8.85 9.96 4.07
CA ALA A 41 -10.07 9.31 4.49
C ALA A 41 -10.40 8.07 3.61
N PHE A 42 -11.67 7.94 3.24
CA PHE A 42 -12.24 6.76 2.60
C PHE A 42 -11.59 6.42 1.26
N PHE A 43 -11.22 7.41 0.43
CA PHE A 43 -10.70 7.11 -0.91
C PHE A 43 -9.33 6.44 -0.84
N THR A 44 -8.40 7.00 -0.04
CA THR A 44 -7.11 6.37 0.23
C THR A 44 -7.30 5.01 0.91
N GLY A 45 -8.24 4.88 1.84
CA GLY A 45 -8.59 3.60 2.47
C GLY A 45 -9.01 2.52 1.46
N ALA A 46 -9.92 2.85 0.54
CA ALA A 46 -10.36 1.92 -0.51
C ALA A 46 -9.20 1.54 -1.45
N LEU A 47 -8.37 2.52 -1.81
CA LEU A 47 -7.19 2.29 -2.64
C LEU A 47 -6.20 1.34 -1.96
N LEU A 48 -6.00 1.46 -0.64
CA LEU A 48 -5.13 0.56 0.11
C LEU A 48 -5.59 -0.89 -0.04
N ILE A 49 -6.89 -1.17 0.11
CA ILE A 49 -7.43 -2.53 -0.08
C ILE A 49 -7.14 -3.04 -1.49
N LEU A 50 -7.30 -2.19 -2.51
CA LEU A 50 -7.00 -2.54 -3.90
C LEU A 50 -5.49 -2.83 -4.08
N VAL A 51 -4.63 -2.04 -3.45
CA VAL A 51 -3.16 -2.21 -3.51
C VAL A 51 -2.72 -3.49 -2.81
N PHE A 52 -3.30 -3.83 -1.65
CA PHE A 52 -3.07 -5.11 -0.98
C PHE A 52 -3.51 -6.29 -1.86
N ALA A 53 -4.72 -6.22 -2.42
CA ALA A 53 -5.27 -7.26 -3.28
C ALA A 53 -4.43 -7.43 -4.55
N GLY A 54 -4.18 -6.35 -5.30
CA GLY A 54 -3.35 -6.38 -6.50
C GLY A 54 -1.92 -6.85 -6.19
N GLY A 55 -1.34 -6.34 -5.11
CA GLY A 55 -0.02 -6.72 -4.64
C GLY A 55 0.11 -8.22 -4.41
N VAL A 56 -0.77 -8.80 -3.59
CA VAL A 56 -0.68 -10.22 -3.27
C VAL A 56 -1.05 -11.09 -4.47
N LEU A 57 -2.01 -10.67 -5.30
CA LEU A 57 -2.45 -11.44 -6.47
C LEU A 57 -1.35 -11.55 -7.52
N TYR A 58 -0.70 -10.44 -7.87
CA TYR A 58 0.29 -10.38 -8.96
C TYR A 58 1.74 -10.64 -8.50
N ALA A 59 2.03 -10.64 -7.20
CA ALA A 59 3.34 -11.01 -6.65
C ALA A 59 3.72 -12.46 -6.98
N ARG A 60 5.03 -12.73 -7.14
CA ARG A 60 5.57 -14.11 -7.17
C ARG A 60 5.40 -14.76 -5.78
N PRO A 61 5.26 -16.10 -5.67
CA PRO A 61 4.94 -16.76 -4.39
C PRO A 61 5.99 -16.49 -3.31
N LYS A 62 7.28 -16.53 -3.69
CA LYS A 62 8.41 -16.25 -2.78
C LYS A 62 8.43 -14.81 -2.23
N ILE A 63 7.74 -13.87 -2.86
CA ILE A 63 7.71 -12.45 -2.46
C ILE A 63 6.31 -12.01 -2.02
N ALA A 64 5.31 -12.89 -2.02
CA ALA A 64 3.95 -12.54 -1.61
C ALA A 64 3.85 -11.90 -0.21
N PRO A 65 4.68 -12.27 0.79
CA PRO A 65 4.69 -11.59 2.09
C PRO A 65 5.05 -10.10 2.01
N LEU A 66 5.89 -9.68 1.04
CA LEU A 66 6.23 -8.26 0.86
C LEU A 66 4.99 -7.42 0.53
N ALA A 67 4.00 -8.00 -0.16
CA ALA A 67 2.76 -7.29 -0.49
C ALA A 67 1.91 -6.91 0.73
N ALA A 68 2.15 -7.55 1.88
CA ALA A 68 1.45 -7.24 3.13
C ALA A 68 2.16 -6.13 3.94
N VAL A 69 3.45 -5.91 3.72
CA VAL A 69 4.28 -4.99 4.53
C VAL A 69 4.57 -3.68 3.79
N VAL A 70 4.68 -3.74 2.47
CA VAL A 70 4.95 -2.56 1.64
C VAL A 70 3.84 -1.50 1.72
N PRO A 71 2.52 -1.83 1.69
CA PRO A 71 1.50 -0.79 1.73
C PRO A 71 1.52 0.04 3.02
N PRO A 72 1.61 -0.56 4.24
CA PRO A 72 1.77 0.22 5.47
C PRO A 72 3.00 1.14 5.45
N LEU A 73 4.16 0.63 5.01
CA LEU A 73 5.39 1.39 4.97
C LEU A 73 5.31 2.54 3.96
N ALA A 74 4.81 2.26 2.76
CA ALA A 74 4.62 3.25 1.71
C ALA A 74 3.66 4.36 2.16
N THR A 75 2.60 4.01 2.87
CA THR A 75 1.61 4.99 3.34
C THR A 75 2.21 5.90 4.40
N PHE A 76 2.98 5.35 5.34
CA PHE A 76 3.68 6.15 6.35
C PHE A 76 4.67 7.13 5.72
N VAL A 77 5.49 6.65 4.77
CA VAL A 77 6.44 7.50 4.03
C VAL A 77 5.71 8.58 3.23
N ALA A 78 4.63 8.22 2.53
CA ALA A 78 3.84 9.19 1.78
C ALA A 78 3.25 10.28 2.69
N LEU A 79 2.71 9.92 3.85
CA LEU A 79 2.17 10.91 4.81
C LEU A 79 3.23 11.89 5.30
N ILE A 80 4.43 11.41 5.64
CA ILE A 80 5.54 12.27 6.07
C ILE A 80 5.93 13.26 4.96
N LEU A 81 5.90 12.82 3.70
CA LEU A 81 6.27 13.67 2.55
C LEU A 81 5.16 14.68 2.20
N PHE A 82 3.91 14.25 2.19
CA PHE A 82 2.80 15.03 1.65
C PHE A 82 2.11 15.92 2.68
N LEU A 83 1.95 15.50 3.94
CA LEU A 83 1.31 16.34 4.95
C LEU A 83 1.96 17.72 5.13
N PRO A 84 3.30 17.87 5.23
CA PRO A 84 3.91 19.20 5.36
C PRO A 84 3.87 20.03 4.08
N THR A 85 3.65 19.40 2.91
CA THR A 85 3.77 20.07 1.61
C THR A 85 2.41 20.50 1.06
N ILE A 86 1.41 19.63 1.19
CA ILE A 86 0.06 19.80 0.61
C ILE A 86 -1.05 19.57 1.64
N GLY A 87 -0.70 19.30 2.90
CA GLY A 87 -1.68 19.14 3.97
C GLY A 87 -2.19 20.47 4.52
N PRO A 88 -3.19 20.42 5.40
CA PRO A 88 -3.86 21.60 5.93
C PRO A 88 -3.02 22.41 6.94
N SER A 89 -1.91 21.85 7.45
CA SER A 89 -1.13 22.46 8.53
C SER A 89 0.12 23.19 8.06
N SER A 90 0.45 24.25 8.81
CA SER A 90 1.72 24.97 8.73
C SER A 90 2.91 24.03 9.07
N PHE A 91 4.14 24.38 8.64
CA PHE A 91 5.41 23.69 8.92
C PHE A 91 5.79 23.65 10.43
N SER A 92 4.90 23.19 11.30
CA SER A 92 5.11 22.97 12.72
C SER A 92 5.14 21.46 12.98
N LEU A 93 6.19 21.00 13.66
CA LEU A 93 6.38 19.59 13.99
C LEU A 93 5.21 19.02 14.82
N THR A 94 4.64 19.83 15.72
CA THR A 94 3.52 19.43 16.58
C THR A 94 2.25 19.20 15.77
N HIS A 95 1.94 20.08 14.82
CA HIS A 95 0.78 19.91 13.94
C HIS A 95 0.97 18.72 13.00
N LEU A 96 2.19 18.51 12.48
CA LEU A 96 2.51 17.35 11.65
C LEU A 96 2.26 16.04 12.40
N ALA A 97 2.67 15.93 13.67
CA ALA A 97 2.45 14.72 14.46
C ALA A 97 0.95 14.45 14.69
N LEU A 98 0.17 15.50 14.96
CA LEU A 98 -1.29 15.40 15.15
C LEU A 98 -2.00 14.99 13.86
N ASP A 99 -1.66 15.62 12.74
CA ASP A 99 -2.26 15.34 11.44
C ASP A 99 -1.87 13.95 10.93
N LEU A 100 -0.63 13.52 11.20
CA LEU A 100 -0.18 12.16 10.91
C LEU A 100 -0.97 11.15 11.73
N GLY A 101 -1.13 11.38 13.05
CA GLY A 101 -1.94 10.53 13.91
C GLY A 101 -3.40 10.43 13.46
N ALA A 102 -4.02 11.57 13.14
CA ALA A 102 -5.39 11.61 12.64
C ALA A 102 -5.54 10.90 11.28
N SER A 103 -4.59 11.11 10.37
CA SER A 103 -4.58 10.46 9.06
C SER A 103 -4.41 8.94 9.20
N LEU A 104 -3.47 8.48 10.05
CA LEU A 104 -3.28 7.05 10.33
C LEU A 104 -4.51 6.44 10.95
N ALA A 105 -5.15 7.11 11.92
CA ALA A 105 -6.34 6.60 12.57
C ALA A 105 -7.48 6.36 11.56
N ASN A 106 -7.65 7.26 10.59
CA ASN A 106 -8.67 7.12 9.55
C ASN A 106 -8.43 5.92 8.63
N ILE A 107 -7.17 5.64 8.28
CA ILE A 107 -6.82 4.55 7.36
C ILE A 107 -6.46 3.24 8.05
N ALA A 108 -6.27 3.25 9.38
CA ALA A 108 -5.86 2.09 10.16
C ALA A 108 -6.74 0.85 9.95
N PRO A 109 -8.09 0.94 9.89
CA PRO A 109 -8.93 -0.21 9.60
C PRO A 109 -8.57 -0.87 8.27
N TYR A 110 -8.35 -0.07 7.23
CA TYR A 110 -8.01 -0.55 5.88
C TYR A 110 -6.63 -1.20 5.85
N LEU A 111 -5.66 -0.62 6.57
CA LEU A 111 -4.33 -1.19 6.72
C LEU A 111 -4.38 -2.54 7.46
N LEU A 112 -5.17 -2.63 8.53
CA LEU A 112 -5.33 -3.86 9.31
C LEU A 112 -5.99 -4.96 8.48
N PHE A 113 -7.17 -4.70 7.91
CA PHE A 113 -7.89 -5.69 7.10
C PHE A 113 -7.10 -6.10 5.85
N GLY A 114 -6.49 -5.13 5.17
CA GLY A 114 -5.65 -5.38 4.00
C GLY A 114 -4.42 -6.22 4.31
N ALA A 115 -3.70 -5.90 5.40
CA ALA A 115 -2.52 -6.65 5.82
C ALA A 115 -2.88 -8.08 6.25
N ILE A 116 -3.95 -8.26 7.03
CA ILE A 116 -4.43 -9.59 7.43
C ILE A 116 -4.77 -10.42 6.19
N GLY A 117 -5.54 -9.86 5.25
CA GLY A 117 -5.90 -10.54 4.01
C GLY A 117 -4.68 -10.91 3.16
N ALA A 118 -3.74 -9.99 2.99
CA ALA A 118 -2.52 -10.22 2.23
C ALA A 118 -1.63 -11.30 2.88
N TRP A 119 -1.47 -11.30 4.20
CA TRP A 119 -0.75 -12.33 4.93
C TRP A 119 -1.43 -13.69 4.81
N ALA A 120 -2.74 -13.78 5.00
CA ALA A 120 -3.49 -15.02 4.88
C ALA A 120 -3.28 -15.69 3.51
N ILE A 121 -3.36 -14.90 2.43
CA ILE A 121 -3.12 -15.39 1.06
C ILE A 121 -1.65 -15.76 0.86
N ALA A 122 -0.71 -14.97 1.37
CA ALA A 122 0.72 -15.26 1.26
C ALA A 122 1.11 -16.56 1.98
N LEU A 123 0.54 -16.81 3.16
CA LEU A 123 0.73 -18.03 3.94
C LEU A 123 0.10 -19.24 3.23
N TYR A 124 -1.14 -19.10 2.75
CA TYR A 124 -1.82 -20.17 2.00
C TYR A 124 -1.04 -20.61 0.74
N ARG A 125 -0.31 -19.69 0.09
CA ARG A 125 0.53 -20.00 -1.07
C ARG A 125 1.87 -20.67 -0.72
N ARG A 126 2.23 -20.72 0.56
CA ARG A 126 3.50 -21.29 1.05
C ARG A 126 3.32 -22.72 1.55
N SER A 127 2.14 -23.05 2.07
CA SER A 127 1.71 -24.40 2.45
C SER A 127 1.47 -25.28 1.23
#